data_AF-A0A225W9X8-F1
#
_entry.id   AF-A0A225W9X8-F1
#
_cell.length_a   1.000
_cell.length_b   1.000
_cell.length_c   1.000
_cell.angle_alpha   90.00
_cell.angle_beta   90.00
_cell.angle_gamma   90.00
#
_symmetry.space_group_name_H-M   'P 1'
#
loop_
_entity.id
_entity.type
_entity.pdbx_description
1 polymer ?
#
loop_
_entity_poly.entity_id
_entity_poly.type
_entity_poly.pdbx_seq_one_letter_code
_entity_poly.pdbx_strand_id
1 'polypeptide(L)' 'MVGLDLVRKLKLKLYRQNHVKVSGLGYIPTQIMASAEGKLILGSREVYVMELWVVNIGEDEYELVFEKG' A
#
# COMPACT_ATOMS: atom_id res chain seq x y z
N MET A 1 0.86 -9.57 7.76
CA MET A 1 1.43 -9.09 6.49
C MET A 1 0.36 -9.11 5.42
N VAL A 2 0.10 -7.96 4.82
CA VAL A 2 -0.80 -7.85 3.67
C VAL A 2 0.08 -7.83 2.41
N GLY A 3 0.06 -8.93 1.65
CA GLY A 3 0.93 -9.11 0.48
C GLY A 3 0.27 -8.77 -0.86
N LEU A 4 1.05 -8.84 -1.95
CA LEU A 4 0.59 -8.64 -3.33
C LEU A 4 -0.60 -9.53 -3.72
N ASP A 5 -0.70 -10.73 -3.15
CA ASP A 5 -1.83 -11.62 -3.35
C ASP A 5 -3.15 -11.01 -2.84
N LEU A 6 -3.11 -10.26 -1.73
CA LEU A 6 -4.29 -9.56 -1.24
C LEU A 6 -4.68 -8.41 -2.18
N VAL A 7 -3.72 -7.69 -2.74
CA VAL A 7 -3.98 -6.64 -3.76
C VAL A 7 -4.75 -7.20 -4.95
N ARG A 8 -4.33 -8.38 -5.44
CA ARG A 8 -4.99 -9.08 -6.55
C ARG A 8 -6.39 -9.53 -6.16
N LYS A 9 -6.56 -10.11 -4.96
CA LYS A 9 -7.87 -10.57 -4.45
C LYS A 9 -8.85 -9.43 -4.23
N LEU A 10 -8.37 -8.27 -3.76
CA LEU A 10 -9.15 -7.05 -3.58
C LEU A 10 -9.40 -6.29 -4.88
N LYS A 11 -8.80 -6.73 -6.00
CA LYS A 11 -8.91 -6.09 -7.33
C LYS A 11 -8.61 -4.60 -7.29
N LEU A 12 -7.62 -4.22 -6.48
CA LEU A 12 -7.21 -2.82 -6.37
C LEU A 12 -6.56 -2.37 -7.69
N LYS A 13 -6.88 -1.15 -8.11
CA LYS A 13 -6.24 -0.53 -9.26
C LYS A 13 -4.93 0.12 -8.80
N LEU A 14 -3.82 -0.48 -9.23
CA LEU A 14 -2.48 0.05 -8.95
C LEU A 14 -2.11 1.15 -9.94
N TYR A 15 -1.63 2.25 -9.41
CA TYR A 15 -1.02 3.35 -10.13
C TYR A 15 0.49 3.28 -9.93
N ARG A 16 1.24 3.14 -11.02
CA ARG A 16 2.70 3.11 -10.96
C ARG A 16 3.20 4.47 -10.48
N GLN A 17 4.00 4.45 -9.42
CA GLN A 17 4.67 5.65 -8.93
C GLN A 17 6.06 5.74 -9.54
N ASN A 18 6.57 6.96 -9.70
CA ASN A 18 8.01 7.14 -9.88
C ASN A 18 8.70 6.60 -8.62
N HIS A 19 9.92 6.07 -8.73
CA HIS A 19 10.60 5.40 -7.61
C HIS A 19 10.90 6.42 -6.48
N VAL A 20 9.90 6.71 -5.66
CA VAL A 20 9.98 7.61 -4.52
C VAL A 20 10.60 6.81 -3.38
N LYS A 21 11.71 7.30 -2.85
CA LYS A 21 12.30 6.77 -1.63
C LYS A 21 11.56 7.39 -0.45
N VAL A 22 11.05 6.55 0.42
CA VAL A 22 10.44 6.96 1.69
C VAL A 22 11.17 6.32 2.85
N SER A 23 11.16 7.01 3.99
CA SER A 23 11.65 6.44 5.24
C SER A 23 10.64 5.39 5.71
N GLY A 24 10.99 4.12 5.57
CA GLY A 24 10.14 3.02 6.02
C GLY A 24 10.11 2.88 7.53
N LEU A 25 9.34 1.90 8.02
CA LEU A 25 9.36 1.48 9.42
C LEU A 25 10.81 1.15 9.83
N GLY A 26 11.32 1.83 10.86
CA GLY A 26 12.70 1.64 11.33
C GLY A 26 13.77 2.41 10.54
N TYR A 27 13.41 3.46 9.80
CA TYR A 27 14.33 4.33 9.05
C TYR A 27 15.06 3.65 7.88
N ILE A 28 14.61 2.47 7.47
CA ILE A 28 15.13 1.79 6.28
C ILE A 28 14.53 2.48 5.04
N PRO A 29 15.36 3.07 4.15
CA PRO A 29 14.85 3.70 2.93
C PRO A 29 14.18 2.64 2.06
N THR A 30 12.88 2.78 1.84
CA THR A 30 12.08 1.85 1.05
C THR A 30 11.59 2.54 -0.21
N GLN A 31 11.56 1.83 -1.33
CA GLN A 31 11.07 2.38 -2.60
C GLN A 31 9.58 2.06 -2.77
N ILE A 32 8.79 3.10 -3.01
CA ILE A 32 7.40 2.95 -3.45
C ILE A 32 7.41 2.60 -4.93
N MET A 33 6.76 1.50 -5.27
CA MET A 33 6.63 1.05 -6.66
C MET A 33 5.30 1.44 -7.27
N ALA A 34 4.24 1.41 -6.46
CA ALA A 34 2.89 1.73 -6.88
C ALA A 34 2.06 2.22 -5.69
N SER A 35 0.99 2.94 -5.97
CA SER A 35 -0.06 3.21 -4.99
C SER A 35 -1.42 2.76 -5.48
N ALA A 36 -2.39 2.66 -4.59
CA ALA A 36 -3.77 2.34 -4.88
C ALA A 36 -4.68 3.15 -3.98
N GLU A 37 -5.85 3.53 -4.48
CA GLU A 37 -6.91 4.05 -3.61
C GLU A 37 -7.76 2.87 -3.12
N GLY A 38 -7.83 2.71 -1.81
CA GLY A 38 -8.67 1.73 -1.14
C GLY A 38 -9.87 2.40 -0.47
N LYS A 39 -11.03 1.74 -0.52
CA LYS A 39 -12.17 2.08 0.34
C LYS A 39 -12.30 1.00 1.40
N LEU A 40 -12.13 1.38 2.66
CA LEU A 40 -12.35 0.52 3.80
C LEU A 40 -13.70 0.85 4.41
N ILE A 41 -14.54 -0.17 4.59
CA ILE A 41 -15.86 -0.02 5.22
C ILE A 41 -15.73 -0.53 6.65
N LEU A 42 -15.81 0.38 7.64
CA LEU A 42 -15.76 0.06 9.06
C LEU A 42 -17.18 0.16 9.64
N GLY A 43 -17.99 -0.87 9.42
CA GLY A 43 -19.39 -0.91 9.90
C GLY A 43 -20.42 -0.47 8.85
N SER A 44 -21.61 -0.05 9.29
CA SER A 44 -22.76 0.08 8.39
C SER A 44 -22.77 1.35 7.53
N ARG A 45 -21.96 2.38 7.87
CA ARG A 45 -21.99 3.69 7.20
C ARG A 45 -20.63 4.39 7.06
N GLU A 46 -19.59 3.91 7.72
CA GLU A 46 -18.29 4.58 7.71
C GLU A 46 -17.42 4.00 6.60
N VAL A 47 -17.29 4.78 5.53
CA VAL A 47 -16.40 4.48 4.41
C VAL A 47 -15.20 5.40 4.51
N TYR A 48 -14.03 4.81 4.68
CA TYR A 48 -12.75 5.50 4.68
C TYR A 48 -12.10 5.32 3.31
N VAL A 49 -11.84 6.42 2.63
CA VAL A 49 -10.97 6.44 1.46
C VAL A 49 -9.55 6.63 1.96
N MET A 50 -8.65 5.74 1.55
CA MET A 50 -7.27 5.72 1.99
C MET A 50 -6.35 5.47 0.80
N GLU A 51 -5.21 6.14 0.81
CA GLU A 51 -4.14 5.84 -0.14
C GLU A 51 -3.28 4.69 0.42
N LEU A 52 -3.03 3.71 -0.43
CA LEU A 52 -2.34 2.49 -0.10
C LEU A 52 -1.05 2.41 -0.91
N TRP A 53 0.09 2.28 -0.25
CA TRP A 53 1.38 2.26 -0.94
C TRP A 53 1.93 0.84 -1.00
N VAL A 54 2.35 0.43 -2.18
CA VAL A 54 3.03 -0.84 -2.41
C VAL A 54 4.52 -0.58 -2.31
N VAL A 55 5.13 -1.14 -1.27
CA VAL A 55 6.57 -1.09 -1.05
C VAL A 55 7.19 -2.45 -1.30
N ASN A 56 8.37 -2.47 -1.92
CA ASN A 56 9.19 -3.67 -2.05
C ASN A 56 10.16 -3.72 -0.87
N ILE A 57 10.07 -4.78 -0.07
CA ILE A 57 10.89 -4.97 1.14
C ILE A 57 11.97 -6.05 0.98
N GLY A 58 12.08 -6.70 -0.19
CA GLY A 58 13.01 -7.81 -0.45
C GLY A 58 12.42 -8.85 -1.39
N GLU A 59 13.18 -9.92 -1.70
CA GLU A 59 12.85 -11.16 -2.45
C GLU A 59 11.37 -11.40 -2.85
N ASP A 60 10.84 -10.60 -3.79
CA ASP A 60 9.44 -10.64 -4.23
C ASP A 60 8.38 -10.45 -3.11
N GLU A 61 8.81 -9.91 -1.98
CA GLU A 61 7.97 -9.52 -0.86
C GLU A 61 7.52 -8.07 -1.01
N TYR A 62 6.19 -7.91 -1.07
CA TYR A 62 5.53 -6.62 -1.15
C TYR A 62 4.67 -6.41 0.06
N GLU A 63 4.74 -5.22 0.64
CA GLU A 63 3.90 -4.81 1.75
C GLU A 63 3.01 -3.64 1.33
N LEU A 64 1.76 -3.67 1.81
CA LEU A 64 0.85 -2.54 1.73
C LEU A 64 1.00 -1.69 2.99
N VAL A 65 1.47 -0.46 2.81
CA VAL A 65 1.61 0.51 3.88
C VAL A 65 0.49 1.53 3.78
N PHE A 66 -0.13 1.83 4.93
CA PHE A 66 -1.10 2.90 5.09
C PHE A 66 -0.34 4.13 5.57
N GLU A 67 -0.39 5.23 4.83
CA GLU A 67 0.03 6.51 5.38
C GLU A 67 -1.16 7.12 6.15
N LYS A 68 -0.94 7.39 7.43
CA LYS A 68 -1.89 8.18 8.22
C LYS A 68 -1.61 9.65 7.89
N GLY A 69 -2.47 10.25 7.07
CA GLY A 69 -2.52 11.71 6.89
C GLY A 69 -2.80 12.45 8.19
#